data_AF-A0AAE0WSK8-F1
#
_entry.id   AF-A0AAE0WSK8-F1
#
_cell.length_a   1.000
_cell.length_b   1.000
_cell.length_c   1.000
_cell.angle_alpha   90.00
_cell.angle_beta   90.00
_cell.angle_gamma   90.00
#
_symmetry.space_group_name_H-M   'P 1'
#
loop_
_entity.id
_entity.type
_entity.pdbx_description
1 polymer ?
#
loop_
_entity_poly.entity_id
_entity_poly.type
_entity_poly.pdbx_seq_one_letter_code
_entity_poly.pdbx_strand_id
1 'polypeptide(L)'
;MTWTLKNPAYRYEVLTDENAVTYVEQHYGPNGFNRPDIVSIYKGLSARIIQADLLRYLIMYVEGGLWSDIDVEAIRPIDHFIPKRHSEHDVGMVVGVETDEPALKDHPVLGAKATSFCQWTFMCKPRLPVMMRLIDNILIWLSRLAVEQGRSISELELNFDEVLNGTGPSAFTTAILAEMTASTGRKYTWDDFHDLEESKVVGGVLVLTSEAFAAGTGHSDSGNHHGKGALVKHHFHASSWTTNHPRFKHPIYGEVEKCNWDVECVKLWDANTAFFASLPKEDQRKMIGLKDREETAAALDAEFAAAMPMLPKAGPPPAVMPEAPGNDFPALDGSAQEPLAATQAEIQPVDVPAGNEAPLLADSPPAIAGLGLAAAQPESQPEARSEPEQDTPAGIPEGLEPGLAAGLDQVDWPVAAPAEPVGELVDDAE
;
A
#
# COMPACT_ATOMS: atom_id res chain seq x y z
N MET A 1 16.82 -7.23 15.10
CA MET A 1 16.06 -7.28 13.84
C MET A 1 15.49 -8.67 13.68
N THR A 2 14.20 -8.82 13.39
CA THR A 2 13.52 -10.13 13.38
C THR A 2 14.01 -11.04 12.27
N TRP A 3 14.41 -10.46 11.13
CA TRP A 3 14.98 -11.18 9.98
C TRP A 3 16.19 -12.05 10.33
N THR A 4 17.23 -11.48 10.97
CA THR A 4 18.45 -12.22 11.33
C THR A 4 18.22 -13.26 12.42
N LEU A 5 17.26 -13.02 13.32
CA LEU A 5 16.91 -13.97 14.38
C LEU A 5 16.15 -15.19 13.84
N LYS A 6 15.24 -14.99 12.89
CA LYS A 6 14.43 -16.07 12.31
C LYS A 6 15.15 -16.81 11.18
N ASN A 7 16.12 -16.17 10.54
CA ASN A 7 16.80 -16.70 9.36
C ASN A 7 18.34 -16.71 9.55
N PRO A 8 18.88 -17.42 10.57
CA PRO A 8 20.31 -17.36 10.91
C PRO A 8 21.23 -17.93 9.83
N ALA A 9 20.70 -18.74 8.90
CA ALA A 9 21.44 -19.29 7.76
C ALA A 9 21.54 -18.33 6.57
N TYR A 10 20.83 -17.20 6.60
CA TYR A 10 20.81 -16.23 5.51
C TYR A 10 21.84 -15.13 5.74
N ARG A 11 22.45 -14.68 4.65
CA ARG A 11 23.25 -13.46 4.62
C ARG A 11 22.30 -12.26 4.62
N TYR A 12 22.52 -11.35 5.56
CA TYR A 12 21.76 -10.11 5.68
C TYR A 12 22.62 -8.93 5.23
N GLU A 13 22.09 -8.12 4.32
CA GLU A 13 22.77 -6.94 3.78
C GLU A 13 21.85 -5.73 3.81
N VAL A 14 22.44 -4.56 4.08
CA VAL A 14 21.76 -3.26 4.03
C VAL A 14 22.55 -2.37 3.11
N LEU A 15 21.90 -1.92 2.04
CA LEU A 15 22.45 -0.85 1.23
C LEU A 15 22.05 0.49 1.80
N THR A 16 22.98 1.43 1.72
CA THR A 16 22.84 2.80 2.18
C THR A 16 23.04 3.72 0.99
N ASP A 17 22.62 4.97 1.12
CA ASP A 17 22.85 5.99 0.10
C ASP A 17 24.33 6.12 -0.30
N GLU A 18 25.25 5.85 0.64
CA GLU A 18 26.69 5.95 0.42
C GLU A 18 27.23 4.85 -0.49
N ASN A 19 26.64 3.65 -0.49
CA ASN A 19 27.12 2.51 -1.26
C ASN A 19 26.25 2.18 -2.49
N ALA A 20 25.03 2.69 -2.56
CA ALA A 20 24.09 2.38 -3.63
C ALA A 20 24.62 2.77 -5.02
N VAL A 21 25.20 3.97 -5.16
CA VAL A 21 25.76 4.42 -6.45
C VAL A 21 26.91 3.51 -6.89
N THR A 22 27.82 3.19 -5.98
CA THR A 22 28.96 2.30 -6.27
C THR A 22 28.48 0.90 -6.64
N TYR A 23 27.46 0.37 -5.96
CA TYR A 23 26.84 -0.91 -6.32
C TYR A 23 26.33 -0.90 -7.77
N VAL A 24 25.56 0.13 -8.12
CA VAL A 24 25.01 0.27 -9.49
C VAL A 24 26.12 0.41 -10.52
N GLU A 25 27.14 1.23 -10.26
CA GLU A 25 28.30 1.36 -11.16
C GLU A 25 29.07 0.05 -11.34
N GLN A 26 29.28 -0.70 -10.26
CA GLN A 26 30.00 -1.96 -10.30
C GLN A 26 29.27 -3.01 -11.13
N HIS A 27 27.96 -3.15 -10.93
CA HIS A 27 27.17 -4.20 -11.57
C HIS A 27 26.63 -3.82 -12.95
N TYR A 28 26.32 -2.54 -13.19
CA TYR A 28 25.73 -2.07 -14.46
C TYR A 28 26.68 -1.22 -15.30
N GLY A 29 27.85 -0.86 -14.79
CA GLY A 29 28.89 -0.18 -15.56
C GLY A 29 29.57 -1.08 -16.61
N PRO A 30 30.63 -0.58 -17.28
CA PRO A 30 31.27 -1.25 -18.41
C PRO A 30 31.80 -2.66 -18.12
N ASN A 31 32.17 -2.94 -16.87
CA ASN A 31 32.72 -4.24 -16.44
C ASN A 31 31.65 -5.23 -15.94
N GLY A 32 30.40 -4.78 -15.81
CA GLY A 32 29.26 -5.61 -15.39
C GLY A 32 28.33 -5.91 -16.56
N PHE A 33 27.05 -5.58 -16.42
CA PHE A 33 26.05 -5.73 -17.48
C PHE A 33 26.19 -4.72 -18.63
N ASN A 34 27.10 -3.74 -18.51
CA ASN A 34 27.33 -2.72 -19.53
C ASN A 34 26.05 -1.99 -19.97
N ARG A 35 25.28 -1.53 -18.96
CA ARG A 35 24.06 -0.71 -19.09
C ARG A 35 24.34 0.71 -18.60
N PRO A 36 25.08 1.52 -19.38
CA PRO A 36 25.41 2.89 -19.00
C PRO A 36 24.18 3.79 -18.85
N ASP A 37 23.07 3.43 -19.51
CA ASP A 37 21.76 4.07 -19.36
C ASP A 37 21.18 3.90 -17.94
N ILE A 38 21.25 2.69 -17.36
CA ILE A 38 20.88 2.45 -15.95
C ILE A 38 21.75 3.30 -15.03
N VAL A 39 23.07 3.26 -15.22
CA VAL A 39 24.03 3.99 -14.37
C VAL A 39 23.78 5.50 -14.43
N SER A 40 23.57 6.03 -15.64
CA SER A 40 23.32 7.46 -15.87
C SER A 40 22.01 7.92 -15.24
N ILE A 41 20.91 7.20 -15.48
CA ILE A 41 19.61 7.53 -14.91
C ILE A 41 19.66 7.45 -13.39
N TYR A 42 20.20 6.35 -12.83
CA TYR A 42 20.25 6.17 -11.38
C TYR A 42 21.00 7.30 -10.67
N LYS A 43 22.15 7.72 -11.20
CA LYS A 43 22.92 8.86 -10.68
C LYS A 43 22.20 10.20 -10.84
N GLY A 44 21.38 10.33 -11.87
CA GLY A 44 20.61 11.53 -12.15
C GLY A 44 19.40 11.71 -11.24
N LEU A 45 18.89 10.65 -10.61
CA LEU A 45 17.70 10.74 -9.76
C LEU A 45 17.97 11.59 -8.52
N SER A 46 17.05 12.50 -8.20
CA SER A 46 17.05 13.27 -6.94
C SER A 46 15.97 12.78 -5.95
N ALA A 47 14.87 12.24 -6.48
CA ALA A 47 13.78 11.66 -5.68
C ALA A 47 14.23 10.35 -5.02
N ARG A 48 14.42 10.40 -3.69
CA ARG A 48 14.92 9.27 -2.88
C ARG A 48 14.04 8.03 -2.96
N ILE A 49 12.72 8.20 -3.07
CA ILE A 49 11.79 7.08 -3.18
C ILE A 49 11.97 6.33 -4.51
N ILE A 50 12.15 7.05 -5.62
CA ILE A 50 12.43 6.45 -6.94
C ILE A 50 13.78 5.75 -6.95
N GLN A 51 14.80 6.34 -6.32
CA GLN A 51 16.10 5.70 -6.15
C GLN A 51 15.97 4.37 -5.39
N ALA A 52 15.24 4.36 -4.26
CA ALA A 52 15.06 3.16 -3.45
C ALA A 52 14.31 2.05 -4.20
N ASP A 53 13.21 2.39 -4.89
CA ASP A 53 12.45 1.44 -5.70
C ASP A 53 13.29 0.87 -6.84
N LEU A 54 13.99 1.72 -7.60
CA LEU A 54 14.85 1.26 -8.69
C LEU A 54 16.00 0.40 -8.17
N LEU A 55 16.65 0.81 -7.08
CA LEU A 55 17.75 0.07 -6.45
C LEU A 55 17.31 -1.34 -6.03
N ARG A 56 16.13 -1.46 -5.41
CA ARG A 56 15.51 -2.75 -5.05
C ARG A 56 15.47 -3.67 -6.26
N TYR A 57 14.95 -3.19 -7.39
CA TYR A 57 14.82 -4.02 -8.59
C TYR A 57 16.16 -4.37 -9.23
N LEU A 58 17.12 -3.44 -9.21
CA LEU A 58 18.48 -3.67 -9.70
C LEU A 58 19.18 -4.78 -8.89
N ILE A 59 19.13 -4.71 -7.57
CA ILE A 59 19.71 -5.73 -6.69
C ILE A 59 19.03 -7.08 -6.94
N MET A 60 17.70 -7.10 -6.99
CA MET A 60 16.95 -8.35 -7.18
C MET A 60 17.20 -8.98 -8.56
N TYR A 61 17.54 -8.20 -9.58
CA TYR A 61 18.01 -8.74 -10.86
C TYR A 61 19.42 -9.35 -10.76
N VAL A 62 20.35 -8.70 -10.05
CA VAL A 62 21.74 -9.15 -9.92
C VAL A 62 21.85 -10.39 -9.04
N GLU A 63 21.29 -10.32 -7.83
CA GLU A 63 21.49 -11.29 -6.76
C GLU A 63 20.29 -12.20 -6.53
N GLY A 64 19.08 -11.70 -6.82
CA GLY A 64 17.86 -12.36 -6.38
C GLY A 64 17.79 -12.45 -4.85
N GLY A 65 17.30 -13.57 -4.34
CA GLY A 65 17.10 -13.76 -2.91
C GLY A 65 15.78 -13.16 -2.46
N LEU A 66 15.76 -12.51 -1.31
CA LEU A 66 14.58 -11.85 -0.73
C LEU A 66 14.89 -10.38 -0.49
N TRP A 67 14.04 -9.51 -1.01
CA TRP A 67 13.98 -8.12 -0.59
C TRP A 67 12.94 -7.96 0.52
N SER A 68 13.24 -7.09 1.48
CA SER A 68 12.29 -6.58 2.46
C SER A 68 12.64 -5.15 2.83
N ASP A 69 11.65 -4.26 2.86
CA ASP A 69 11.83 -2.89 3.34
C ASP A 69 12.22 -2.88 4.83
N ILE A 70 12.87 -1.79 5.25
CA ILE A 70 13.50 -1.68 6.57
C ILE A 70 12.49 -1.67 7.73
N ASP A 71 11.26 -1.26 7.43
CA ASP A 71 10.11 -1.18 8.32
C ASP A 71 9.21 -2.42 8.24
N VAL A 72 9.76 -3.53 7.76
CA VAL A 72 9.06 -4.83 7.71
C VAL A 72 9.66 -5.81 8.72
N GLU A 73 8.78 -6.41 9.51
CA GLU A 73 9.08 -7.48 10.44
C GLU A 73 8.80 -8.86 9.82
N ALA A 74 9.75 -9.78 9.93
CA ALA A 74 9.48 -11.20 9.68
C ALA A 74 8.65 -11.81 10.82
N ILE A 75 7.44 -12.30 10.53
CA ILE A 75 6.62 -13.09 11.48
C ILE A 75 7.08 -14.56 11.42
N ARG A 76 7.36 -15.06 10.22
CA ARG A 76 7.81 -16.44 9.95
C ARG A 76 9.17 -16.47 9.26
N PRO A 77 9.93 -17.56 9.42
CA PRO A 77 11.16 -17.77 8.65
C PRO A 77 10.87 -17.97 7.16
N ILE A 78 11.88 -17.73 6.31
CA ILE A 78 11.75 -17.69 4.84
C ILE A 78 11.40 -19.06 4.25
N ASP A 79 11.78 -20.15 4.90
CA ASP A 79 11.40 -21.53 4.54
C ASP A 79 9.88 -21.79 4.56
N HIS A 80 9.09 -20.88 5.15
CA HIS A 80 7.63 -20.91 5.09
C HIS A 80 7.03 -20.14 3.91
N PHE A 81 7.82 -19.39 3.14
CA PHE A 81 7.30 -18.52 2.08
C PHE A 81 6.83 -19.30 0.85
N ILE A 82 7.29 -20.53 0.69
CA ILE A 82 6.81 -21.47 -0.32
C ILE A 82 6.04 -22.58 0.41
N PRO A 83 4.70 -22.60 0.35
CA PRO A 83 3.91 -23.66 0.96
C PRO A 83 4.30 -25.03 0.40
N LYS A 84 4.41 -26.05 1.27
CA LYS A 84 4.89 -27.41 0.95
C LYS A 84 4.19 -28.14 -0.20
N ARG A 85 3.01 -27.67 -0.62
CA ARG A 85 2.27 -28.19 -1.77
C ARG A 85 2.88 -27.77 -3.11
N HIS A 86 3.69 -26.72 -3.11
CA HIS A 86 4.42 -26.22 -4.26
C HIS A 86 5.87 -26.68 -4.21
N SER A 87 6.45 -26.99 -5.36
CA SER A 87 7.87 -27.33 -5.49
C SER A 87 8.69 -26.06 -5.65
N GLU A 88 9.73 -25.88 -4.84
CA GLU A 88 10.67 -24.74 -4.96
C GLU A 88 11.36 -24.69 -6.33
N HIS A 89 11.54 -25.85 -6.97
CA HIS A 89 12.13 -25.96 -8.30
C HIS A 89 11.32 -25.16 -9.34
N ASP A 90 9.99 -25.22 -9.23
CA ASP A 90 9.06 -24.63 -10.20
C ASP A 90 8.78 -23.16 -9.94
N VAL A 91 9.35 -22.60 -8.86
CA VAL A 91 9.18 -21.22 -8.44
C VAL A 91 10.44 -20.43 -8.81
N GLY A 92 10.26 -19.45 -9.69
CA GLY A 92 11.25 -18.42 -9.99
C GLY A 92 11.10 -17.20 -9.09
N MET A 93 9.86 -16.81 -8.77
CA MET A 93 9.53 -15.61 -8.00
C MET A 93 8.39 -15.88 -7.03
N VAL A 94 8.43 -15.27 -5.84
CA VAL A 94 7.31 -15.27 -4.89
C VAL A 94 6.90 -13.84 -4.60
N VAL A 95 5.62 -13.56 -4.77
CA VAL A 95 4.98 -12.28 -4.46
C VAL A 95 3.73 -12.54 -3.62
N GLY A 96 3.30 -11.55 -2.86
CA GLY A 96 2.01 -11.58 -2.15
C GLY A 96 1.07 -10.55 -2.74
N VAL A 97 -0.23 -10.76 -2.59
CA VAL A 97 -1.22 -9.69 -2.82
C VAL A 97 -1.06 -8.63 -1.72
N GLU A 98 -1.02 -7.36 -2.10
CA GLU A 98 -1.01 -6.22 -1.17
C GLU A 98 -2.42 -5.62 -1.06
N THR A 99 -2.96 -5.19 -2.19
CA THR A 99 -4.30 -4.60 -2.28
C THR A 99 -5.12 -5.37 -3.29
N ASP A 100 -6.33 -5.78 -2.90
CA ASP A 100 -7.30 -6.47 -3.73
C ASP A 100 -8.68 -5.83 -3.56
N GLU A 101 -8.84 -4.65 -4.14
CA GLU A 101 -10.03 -3.81 -4.01
C GLU A 101 -10.57 -3.43 -5.40
N PRO A 102 -10.90 -4.41 -6.27
CA PRO A 102 -11.21 -4.15 -7.68
C PRO A 102 -12.44 -3.25 -7.90
N ALA A 103 -13.32 -3.13 -6.90
CA ALA A 103 -14.45 -2.21 -6.91
C ALA A 103 -14.02 -0.73 -7.02
N LEU A 104 -12.78 -0.40 -6.63
CA LEU A 104 -12.22 0.94 -6.61
C LEU A 104 -11.15 1.17 -7.68
N LYS A 105 -10.94 0.22 -8.60
CA LYS A 105 -9.90 0.29 -9.66
C LYS A 105 -10.03 1.47 -10.61
N ASP A 106 -11.25 1.97 -10.80
CA ASP A 106 -11.56 3.09 -11.69
C ASP A 106 -11.68 4.43 -10.91
N HIS A 107 -11.48 4.41 -9.58
CA HIS A 107 -11.52 5.62 -8.77
C HIS A 107 -10.31 6.53 -9.06
N PRO A 108 -10.47 7.85 -9.25
CA PRO A 108 -9.41 8.73 -9.74
C PRO A 108 -8.18 8.83 -8.81
N VAL A 109 -8.35 8.64 -7.50
CA VAL A 109 -7.26 8.73 -6.49
C VAL A 109 -6.79 7.36 -5.99
N LEU A 110 -7.66 6.34 -6.08
CA LEU A 110 -7.42 5.03 -5.46
C LEU A 110 -7.13 3.95 -6.50
N GLY A 111 -7.59 4.14 -7.74
CA GLY A 111 -7.59 3.10 -8.76
C GLY A 111 -6.21 2.55 -9.08
N ALA A 112 -5.22 3.44 -9.17
CA ALA A 112 -3.82 3.07 -9.43
C ALA A 112 -3.26 2.03 -8.44
N LYS A 113 -3.73 2.03 -7.20
CA LYS A 113 -3.24 1.18 -6.10
C LYS A 113 -4.27 0.17 -5.60
N ALA A 114 -5.45 0.12 -6.21
CA ALA A 114 -6.54 -0.76 -5.78
C ALA A 114 -6.26 -2.24 -6.03
N THR A 115 -5.35 -2.55 -6.95
CA THR A 115 -5.04 -3.92 -7.37
C THR A 115 -3.53 -4.06 -7.51
N SER A 116 -2.86 -4.57 -6.48
CA SER A 116 -1.39 -4.64 -6.46
C SER A 116 -0.81 -5.86 -5.77
N PHE A 117 0.28 -6.35 -6.35
CA PHE A 117 1.22 -7.21 -5.63
C PHE A 117 2.13 -6.38 -4.72
N CYS A 118 2.44 -6.95 -3.57
CA CYS A 118 3.38 -6.44 -2.59
C CYS A 118 4.78 -6.34 -3.17
N GLN A 119 5.30 -5.12 -3.22
CA GLN A 119 6.65 -4.82 -3.73
C GLN A 119 7.67 -4.52 -2.62
N TRP A 120 7.21 -4.21 -1.41
CA TRP A 120 8.04 -3.95 -0.23
C TRP A 120 8.57 -5.24 0.41
N THR A 121 8.09 -6.41 0.00
CA THR A 121 8.69 -7.72 0.27
C THR A 121 8.37 -8.70 -0.86
N PHE A 122 9.41 -9.27 -1.47
CA PHE A 122 9.28 -10.33 -2.47
C PHE A 122 10.59 -11.10 -2.62
N MET A 123 10.54 -12.30 -3.20
CA MET A 123 11.75 -13.06 -3.55
C MET A 123 11.78 -13.43 -5.02
N CYS A 124 12.98 -13.51 -5.59
CA CYS A 124 13.17 -14.06 -6.92
C CYS A 124 14.55 -14.71 -7.09
N LYS A 125 14.67 -15.60 -8.07
CA LYS A 125 15.97 -16.02 -8.60
C LYS A 125 16.63 -14.83 -9.30
N PRO A 126 17.98 -14.76 -9.33
CA PRO A 126 18.67 -13.73 -10.10
C PRO A 126 18.35 -13.86 -11.60
N ARG A 127 18.41 -12.73 -12.30
CA ARG A 127 18.28 -12.62 -13.76
C ARG A 127 16.93 -13.04 -14.35
N LEU A 128 15.84 -12.99 -13.58
CA LEU A 128 14.52 -13.19 -14.16
C LEU A 128 14.17 -12.08 -15.17
N PRO A 129 13.58 -12.42 -16.33
CA PRO A 129 13.19 -11.43 -17.34
C PRO A 129 12.22 -10.35 -16.81
N VAL A 130 11.30 -10.70 -15.91
CA VAL A 130 10.36 -9.76 -15.28
C VAL A 130 11.08 -8.58 -14.61
N MET A 131 12.22 -8.84 -13.96
CA MET A 131 12.96 -7.80 -13.24
C MET A 131 13.59 -6.81 -14.22
N MET A 132 14.22 -7.29 -15.30
CA MET A 132 14.77 -6.41 -16.33
C MET A 132 13.67 -5.67 -17.09
N ARG A 133 12.55 -6.34 -17.38
CA ARG A 133 11.37 -5.70 -17.99
C ARG A 133 10.87 -4.53 -17.15
N LEU A 134 10.76 -4.72 -15.83
CA LEU A 134 10.38 -3.66 -14.91
C LEU A 134 11.40 -2.52 -14.91
N ILE A 135 12.69 -2.82 -14.81
CA ILE A 135 13.77 -1.82 -14.85
C ILE A 135 13.69 -1.00 -16.14
N ASP A 136 13.60 -1.65 -17.30
CA ASP A 136 13.53 -0.98 -18.61
C ASP A 136 12.27 -0.10 -18.71
N ASN A 137 11.11 -0.59 -18.25
CA ASN A 137 9.88 0.20 -18.20
C ASN A 137 10.04 1.46 -17.34
N ILE A 138 10.72 1.37 -16.19
CA ILE A 138 11.01 2.51 -15.32
C ILE A 138 11.91 3.52 -16.03
N LEU A 139 12.97 3.08 -16.71
CA LEU A 139 13.87 3.98 -17.45
C LEU A 139 13.14 4.71 -18.58
N ILE A 140 12.29 3.99 -19.31
CA ILE A 140 11.45 4.56 -20.38
C ILE A 140 10.48 5.59 -19.79
N TRP A 141 9.82 5.26 -18.69
CA TRP A 141 8.90 6.16 -18.00
C TRP A 141 9.61 7.44 -17.53
N LEU A 142 10.76 7.32 -16.85
CA LEU A 142 11.57 8.47 -16.41
C LEU A 142 12.00 9.35 -17.58
N SER A 143 12.46 8.72 -18.67
CA SER A 143 12.90 9.44 -19.87
C SER A 143 11.74 10.19 -20.53
N ARG A 144 10.56 9.56 -20.62
CA ARG A 144 9.35 10.19 -21.14
C ARG A 144 8.92 11.36 -20.27
N LEU A 145 8.88 11.17 -18.95
CA LEU A 145 8.49 12.22 -18.01
C LEU A 145 9.44 13.44 -18.08
N ALA A 146 10.74 13.20 -18.25
CA ALA A 146 11.72 14.26 -18.45
C ALA A 146 11.43 15.10 -19.70
N VAL A 147 11.07 14.45 -20.81
CA VAL A 147 10.67 15.13 -22.04
C VAL A 147 9.35 15.90 -21.85
N GLU A 148 8.35 15.29 -21.21
CA GLU A 148 7.04 15.90 -20.97
C GLU A 148 7.14 17.15 -20.07
N GLN A 149 7.98 17.11 -19.04
CA GLN A 149 8.22 18.26 -18.17
C GLN A 149 9.23 19.26 -18.74
N GLY A 150 9.97 18.90 -19.80
CA GLY A 150 11.06 19.71 -20.34
C GLY A 150 12.21 19.88 -19.34
N ARG A 151 12.47 18.88 -18.51
CA ARG A 151 13.44 18.91 -17.40
C ARG A 151 14.45 17.77 -17.50
N SER A 152 15.59 17.93 -16.84
CA SER A 152 16.52 16.82 -16.64
C SER A 152 15.99 15.81 -15.61
N ILE A 153 16.53 14.58 -15.60
CA ILE A 153 16.16 13.53 -14.64
C ILE A 153 16.29 14.02 -13.18
N SER A 154 17.29 14.85 -12.88
CA SER A 154 17.55 15.42 -11.55
C SER A 154 16.54 16.46 -11.10
N GLU A 155 15.81 17.05 -12.03
CA GLU A 155 14.86 18.15 -11.79
C GLU A 155 13.40 17.70 -11.92
N LEU A 156 13.17 16.41 -12.10
CA LEU A 156 11.83 15.83 -12.17
C LEU A 156 11.05 16.09 -10.89
N GLU A 157 9.86 16.65 -11.05
CA GLU A 157 8.88 16.78 -9.98
C GLU A 157 7.85 15.67 -10.14
N LEU A 158 7.63 14.91 -9.06
CA LEU A 158 6.75 13.75 -9.06
C LEU A 158 5.65 13.97 -8.03
N ASN A 159 4.41 13.74 -8.44
CA ASN A 159 3.31 13.62 -7.50
C ASN A 159 3.23 12.18 -6.92
N PHE A 160 2.36 11.99 -5.92
CA PHE A 160 2.21 10.71 -5.24
C PHE A 160 1.82 9.56 -6.18
N ASP A 161 0.90 9.80 -7.12
CA ASP A 161 0.41 8.77 -8.04
C ASP A 161 1.46 8.40 -9.10
N GLU A 162 2.26 9.37 -9.54
CA GLU A 162 3.39 9.12 -10.45
C GLU A 162 4.44 8.21 -9.81
N VAL A 163 4.70 8.34 -8.51
CA VAL A 163 5.60 7.42 -7.79
C VAL A 163 5.04 5.99 -7.80
N LEU A 164 3.76 5.83 -7.45
CA LEU A 164 3.12 4.50 -7.40
C LEU A 164 3.06 3.82 -8.77
N ASN A 165 2.74 4.59 -9.81
CA ASN A 165 2.59 4.10 -11.18
C ASN A 165 3.92 3.93 -11.93
N GLY A 166 4.92 4.74 -11.58
CA GLY A 166 6.21 4.78 -12.26
C GLY A 166 7.17 3.72 -11.75
N THR A 167 7.34 3.60 -10.43
CA THR A 167 8.29 2.67 -9.80
C THR A 167 7.68 1.82 -8.70
N GLY A 168 6.54 2.22 -8.17
CA GLY A 168 5.90 1.55 -7.05
C GLY A 168 5.09 0.29 -7.42
N PRO A 169 4.09 -0.06 -6.58
CA PRO A 169 3.39 -1.34 -6.68
C PRO A 169 2.67 -1.55 -8.02
N SER A 170 2.18 -0.49 -8.67
CA SER A 170 1.43 -0.62 -9.93
C SER A 170 2.36 -0.96 -11.10
N ALA A 171 3.57 -0.37 -11.14
CA ALA A 171 4.60 -0.71 -12.12
C ALA A 171 5.05 -2.17 -11.96
N PHE A 172 5.33 -2.56 -10.71
CA PHE A 172 5.73 -3.92 -10.35
C PHE A 172 4.67 -4.96 -10.76
N THR A 173 3.41 -4.70 -10.40
CA THR A 173 2.27 -5.57 -10.72
C THR A 173 2.09 -5.74 -12.23
N THR A 174 2.17 -4.62 -12.97
CA THR A 174 2.03 -4.63 -14.44
C THR A 174 3.13 -5.45 -15.10
N ALA A 175 4.38 -5.33 -14.64
CA ALA A 175 5.50 -6.11 -15.17
C ALA A 175 5.31 -7.63 -14.94
N ILE A 176 4.84 -8.02 -13.74
CA ILE A 176 4.59 -9.43 -13.40
C ILE A 176 3.46 -10.01 -14.25
N LEU A 177 2.33 -9.32 -14.37
CA LEU A 177 1.21 -9.78 -15.19
C LEU A 177 1.61 -9.91 -16.67
N ALA A 178 2.43 -8.99 -17.17
CA ALA A 178 3.00 -9.07 -18.51
C ALA A 178 3.93 -10.28 -18.66
N GLU A 179 4.78 -10.58 -17.67
CA GLU A 179 5.65 -11.75 -17.71
C GLU A 179 4.86 -13.07 -17.65
N MET A 180 3.86 -13.17 -16.78
CA MET A 180 2.96 -14.33 -16.72
C MET A 180 2.27 -14.53 -18.08
N THR A 181 1.86 -13.44 -18.72
CA THR A 181 1.24 -13.49 -20.04
C THR A 181 2.22 -13.99 -21.10
N ALA A 182 3.42 -13.44 -21.13
CA ALA A 182 4.45 -13.81 -22.10
C ALA A 182 4.92 -15.27 -21.93
N SER A 183 5.15 -15.71 -20.69
CA SER A 183 5.69 -17.04 -20.37
C SER A 183 4.69 -18.18 -20.60
N THR A 184 3.39 -17.91 -20.49
CA THR A 184 2.33 -18.94 -20.60
C THR A 184 1.54 -18.87 -21.90
N GLY A 185 1.61 -17.76 -22.63
CA GLY A 185 0.79 -17.50 -23.82
C GLY A 185 -0.69 -17.18 -23.53
N ARG A 186 -1.08 -17.05 -22.25
CA ARG A 186 -2.44 -16.67 -21.83
C ARG A 186 -2.42 -15.28 -21.21
N LYS A 187 -3.33 -14.39 -21.62
CA LYS A 187 -3.48 -13.08 -20.96
C LYS A 187 -3.92 -13.25 -19.51
N TYR A 188 -3.15 -12.68 -18.58
CA TYR A 188 -3.49 -12.56 -17.16
C TYR A 188 -3.88 -11.12 -16.81
N THR A 189 -4.89 -11.00 -15.97
CA THR A 189 -5.38 -9.73 -15.42
C THR A 189 -5.57 -9.86 -13.91
N TRP A 190 -5.91 -8.77 -13.22
CA TRP A 190 -6.12 -8.84 -11.77
C TRP A 190 -7.23 -9.82 -11.37
N ASP A 191 -8.25 -9.99 -12.21
CA ASP A 191 -9.34 -10.95 -12.00
C ASP A 191 -8.85 -12.39 -11.78
N ASP A 192 -7.63 -12.74 -12.23
CA ASP A 192 -7.01 -14.06 -12.00
C ASP A 192 -6.44 -14.26 -10.59
N PHE A 193 -6.36 -13.18 -9.80
CA PHE A 193 -5.74 -13.07 -8.48
C PHE A 193 -6.65 -12.40 -7.43
N HIS A 194 -7.83 -11.95 -7.82
CA HIS A 194 -8.86 -11.46 -6.91
C HIS A 194 -9.42 -12.59 -6.05
N ASP A 195 -9.71 -12.31 -4.77
CA ASP A 195 -10.28 -13.23 -3.78
C ASP A 195 -9.48 -14.54 -3.66
N LEU A 196 -8.15 -14.40 -3.64
CA LEU A 196 -7.26 -15.56 -3.59
C LEU A 196 -7.28 -16.22 -2.20
N GLU A 197 -8.06 -17.29 -2.04
CA GLU A 197 -8.12 -18.09 -0.80
C GLU A 197 -6.83 -18.89 -0.53
N GLU A 198 -6.14 -19.32 -1.58
CA GLU A 198 -4.90 -20.08 -1.45
C GLU A 198 -3.87 -19.71 -2.54
N SER A 199 -2.57 -19.85 -2.21
CA SER A 199 -1.48 -19.49 -3.13
C SER A 199 -1.46 -20.22 -4.49
N LYS A 200 -1.09 -19.53 -5.57
CA LYS A 200 -1.14 -20.08 -6.93
C LYS A 200 0.16 -19.84 -7.67
N VAL A 201 0.60 -20.82 -8.46
CA VAL A 201 1.78 -20.68 -9.33
C VAL A 201 1.32 -20.39 -10.77
N VAL A 202 1.83 -19.33 -11.37
CA VAL A 202 1.58 -18.94 -12.77
C VAL A 202 2.89 -18.54 -13.42
N GLY A 203 3.30 -19.21 -14.50
CA GLY A 203 4.52 -18.83 -15.24
C GLY A 203 5.80 -18.81 -14.38
N GLY A 204 5.88 -19.70 -13.36
CA GLY A 204 6.98 -19.72 -12.39
C GLY A 204 6.89 -18.65 -11.30
N VAL A 205 5.82 -17.85 -11.24
CA VAL A 205 5.56 -16.90 -10.16
C VAL A 205 4.55 -17.49 -9.19
N LEU A 206 4.96 -17.69 -7.94
CA LEU A 206 4.09 -18.05 -6.83
C LEU A 206 3.46 -16.78 -6.26
N VAL A 207 2.15 -16.67 -6.38
CA VAL A 207 1.34 -15.60 -5.78
C VAL A 207 0.75 -16.11 -4.48
N LEU A 208 1.08 -15.44 -3.39
CA LEU A 208 0.55 -15.67 -2.05
C LEU A 208 -0.68 -14.79 -1.80
N THR A 209 -1.52 -15.22 -0.87
CA THR A 209 -2.73 -14.50 -0.45
C THR A 209 -2.39 -13.16 0.20
N SER A 210 -3.38 -12.28 0.34
CA SER A 210 -3.22 -10.99 1.01
C SER A 210 -2.73 -11.14 2.46
N GLU A 211 -3.22 -12.15 3.19
CA GLU A 211 -2.77 -12.45 4.56
C GLU A 211 -1.26 -12.73 4.63
N ALA A 212 -0.64 -13.27 3.57
CA ALA A 212 0.76 -13.66 3.64
C ALA A 212 1.70 -12.48 3.84
N PHE A 213 1.57 -11.46 2.98
CA PHE A 213 2.41 -10.27 3.02
C PHE A 213 1.67 -9.07 3.60
N ALA A 214 0.42 -8.81 3.27
CA ALA A 214 -0.33 -7.66 3.77
C ALA A 214 -1.16 -7.93 5.05
N ALA A 215 -0.76 -8.88 5.90
CA ALA A 215 -1.52 -9.22 7.11
C ALA A 215 -1.89 -8.00 7.96
N GLY A 216 -3.16 -7.90 8.37
CA GLY A 216 -3.59 -6.89 9.34
C GLY A 216 -3.67 -5.46 8.82
N THR A 217 -3.70 -5.24 7.50
CA THR A 217 -3.96 -3.93 6.89
C THR A 217 -5.42 -3.47 7.02
N GLY A 218 -6.33 -4.41 7.34
CA GLY A 218 -7.76 -4.10 7.52
C GLY A 218 -8.53 -3.93 6.21
N HIS A 219 -8.00 -4.47 5.11
CA HIS A 219 -8.62 -4.50 3.79
C HIS A 219 -8.18 -5.77 3.05
N SER A 220 -8.69 -6.04 1.83
CA SER A 220 -8.35 -7.23 1.03
C SER A 220 -8.49 -8.58 1.76
N ASP A 221 -9.38 -8.68 2.77
CA ASP A 221 -9.47 -9.83 3.68
C ASP A 221 -8.13 -10.30 4.26
N SER A 222 -7.22 -9.36 4.53
CA SER A 222 -5.83 -9.65 4.94
C SER A 222 -5.67 -10.25 6.34
N GLY A 223 -6.76 -10.62 7.02
CA GLY A 223 -6.71 -11.27 8.33
C GLY A 223 -5.97 -10.43 9.39
N ASN A 224 -5.08 -11.07 10.15
CA ASN A 224 -4.30 -10.40 11.20
C ASN A 224 -2.91 -11.04 11.37
N HIS A 225 -2.01 -10.35 12.08
CA HIS A 225 -0.63 -10.78 12.28
C HIS A 225 -0.45 -12.10 13.09
N HIS A 226 -1.51 -12.63 13.70
CA HIS A 226 -1.49 -13.91 14.42
C HIS A 226 -2.03 -15.07 13.58
N GLY A 227 -2.53 -14.77 12.39
CA GLY A 227 -3.03 -15.74 11.44
C GLY A 227 -1.97 -16.75 11.00
N LYS A 228 -2.43 -17.91 10.51
CA LYS A 228 -1.53 -18.97 10.04
C LYS A 228 -0.87 -18.60 8.72
N GLY A 229 -1.55 -17.79 7.90
CA GLY A 229 -1.06 -17.32 6.61
C GLY A 229 -0.03 -16.20 6.76
N ALA A 230 -0.08 -15.40 7.84
CA ALA A 230 0.80 -14.25 8.04
C ALA A 230 2.30 -14.61 8.08
N LEU A 231 3.07 -14.08 7.14
CA LEU A 231 4.52 -14.30 7.00
C LEU A 231 5.35 -13.08 7.41
N VAL A 232 4.87 -11.87 7.10
CA VAL A 232 5.52 -10.60 7.43
C VAL A 232 4.53 -9.58 7.97
N LYS A 233 5.04 -8.52 8.56
CA LYS A 233 4.27 -7.38 9.08
C LYS A 233 4.93 -6.08 8.65
N HIS A 234 4.19 -5.23 7.96
CA HIS A 234 4.66 -3.92 7.53
C HIS A 234 4.31 -2.83 8.56
N HIS A 235 5.24 -1.94 8.85
CA HIS A 235 5.03 -0.79 9.73
C HIS A 235 4.82 0.49 8.91
N PHE A 236 3.67 0.61 8.22
CA PHE A 236 3.35 1.66 7.22
C PHE A 236 3.59 3.13 7.63
N HIS A 237 3.72 3.41 8.92
CA HIS A 237 3.95 4.75 9.45
C HIS A 237 5.42 5.06 9.77
N ALA A 238 6.35 4.15 9.46
CA ALA A 238 7.77 4.35 9.72
C ALA A 238 8.46 5.16 8.61
N SER A 239 7.95 5.13 7.37
CA SER A 239 8.52 5.87 6.25
C SER A 239 7.92 7.28 6.10
N SER A 240 8.75 8.26 5.78
CA SER A 240 8.36 9.67 5.64
C SER A 240 8.28 10.15 4.19
N TRP A 241 8.38 9.27 3.19
CA TRP A 241 8.44 9.66 1.78
C TRP A 241 7.19 10.43 1.31
N THR A 242 6.03 10.11 1.88
CA THR A 242 4.76 10.81 1.60
C THR A 242 4.73 12.25 2.11
N THR A 243 5.73 12.68 2.89
CA THR A 243 5.90 14.08 3.28
C THR A 243 6.39 14.92 2.10
N ASN A 244 7.28 14.35 1.27
CA ASN A 244 7.82 15.02 0.08
C ASN A 244 6.93 14.82 -1.16
N HIS A 245 6.08 13.79 -1.13
CA HIS A 245 5.09 13.49 -2.15
C HIS A 245 3.71 13.34 -1.47
N PRO A 246 3.06 14.46 -1.09
CA PRO A 246 1.81 14.40 -0.34
C PRO A 246 0.70 13.77 -1.17
N ARG A 247 -0.15 13.00 -0.49
CA ARG A 247 -1.40 12.50 -1.07
C ARG A 247 -2.32 13.66 -1.42
N PHE A 248 -3.27 13.39 -2.29
CA PHE A 248 -4.36 14.33 -2.53
C PHE A 248 -5.14 14.58 -1.23
N LYS A 249 -5.24 15.85 -0.83
CA LYS A 249 -5.97 16.28 0.37
C LYS A 249 -7.05 17.28 -0.01
N HIS A 250 -8.31 16.89 0.10
CA HIS A 250 -9.42 17.82 -0.06
C HIS A 250 -9.41 18.84 1.11
N PRO A 251 -9.61 20.14 0.87
CA PRO A 251 -9.47 21.18 1.90
C PRO A 251 -10.45 21.04 3.07
N ILE A 252 -11.58 20.36 2.88
CA ILE A 252 -12.58 20.12 3.95
C ILE A 252 -12.58 18.69 4.47
N TYR A 253 -12.41 17.71 3.57
CA TYR A 253 -12.67 16.29 3.84
C TYR A 253 -11.38 15.48 3.98
N GLY A 254 -10.21 16.10 3.77
CA GLY A 254 -8.92 15.43 3.88
C GLY A 254 -8.67 14.43 2.75
N GLU A 255 -7.82 13.46 3.04
CA GLU A 255 -7.42 12.37 2.15
C GLU A 255 -8.47 11.26 2.14
N VAL A 256 -8.81 10.74 0.97
CA VAL A 256 -9.79 9.65 0.79
C VAL A 256 -9.27 8.32 1.37
N GLU A 257 -7.95 8.15 1.44
CA GLU A 257 -7.28 6.97 1.99
C GLU A 257 -7.62 6.68 3.45
N LYS A 258 -8.14 7.68 4.19
CA LYS A 258 -8.65 7.48 5.55
C LYS A 258 -9.85 6.53 5.61
N CYS A 259 -10.53 6.32 4.49
CA CYS A 259 -11.58 5.31 4.37
C CYS A 259 -11.04 3.87 4.41
N ASN A 260 -9.73 3.65 4.25
CA ASN A 260 -9.11 2.33 4.23
C ASN A 260 -9.87 1.33 3.34
N TRP A 261 -10.15 1.75 2.10
CA TRP A 261 -10.85 0.96 1.09
C TRP A 261 -12.33 0.65 1.35
N ASP A 262 -12.92 1.15 2.45
CA ASP A 262 -14.36 1.04 2.68
C ASP A 262 -15.15 1.77 1.59
N VAL A 263 -15.85 1.00 0.76
CA VAL A 263 -16.52 1.50 -0.45
C VAL A 263 -17.59 2.54 -0.13
N GLU A 264 -18.32 2.39 0.98
CA GLU A 264 -19.37 3.33 1.36
C GLU A 264 -18.78 4.65 1.88
N CYS A 265 -17.69 4.59 2.65
CA CYS A 265 -16.91 5.76 3.04
C CYS A 265 -16.35 6.50 1.82
N VAL A 266 -15.79 5.79 0.84
CA VAL A 266 -15.27 6.40 -0.39
C VAL A 266 -16.40 7.08 -1.18
N LYS A 267 -17.54 6.41 -1.38
CA LYS A 267 -18.72 7.01 -2.03
C LYS A 267 -19.21 8.26 -1.31
N LEU A 268 -19.22 8.23 0.02
CA LEU A 268 -19.62 9.39 0.82
C LEU A 268 -18.62 10.54 0.65
N TRP A 269 -17.32 10.26 0.63
CA TRP A 269 -16.28 11.24 0.36
C TRP A 269 -16.44 11.85 -1.04
N ASP A 270 -16.69 11.04 -2.06
CA ASP A 270 -16.94 11.49 -3.44
C ASP A 270 -18.18 12.37 -3.55
N ALA A 271 -19.30 11.96 -2.95
CA ALA A 271 -20.53 12.75 -2.94
C ALA A 271 -20.33 14.11 -2.25
N ASN A 272 -19.61 14.12 -1.13
CA ASN A 272 -19.32 15.33 -0.35
C ASN A 272 -18.38 16.29 -1.09
N THR A 273 -17.36 15.78 -1.76
CA THR A 273 -16.40 16.59 -2.54
C THR A 273 -17.05 17.13 -3.82
N ALA A 274 -17.89 16.34 -4.49
CA ALA A 274 -18.69 16.80 -5.63
C ALA A 274 -19.71 17.88 -5.22
N PHE A 275 -20.38 17.70 -4.09
CA PHE A 275 -21.27 18.73 -3.54
C PHE A 275 -20.50 20.03 -3.25
N PHE A 276 -19.36 19.94 -2.56
CA PHE A 276 -18.50 21.09 -2.29
C PHE A 276 -18.09 21.82 -3.58
N ALA A 277 -17.69 21.06 -4.62
CA ALA A 277 -17.32 21.62 -5.91
C ALA A 277 -18.49 22.34 -6.61
N SER A 278 -19.74 21.94 -6.34
CA SER A 278 -20.95 22.57 -6.90
C SER A 278 -21.33 23.90 -6.23
N LEU A 279 -20.79 24.20 -5.04
CA LEU A 279 -21.10 25.43 -4.30
C LEU A 279 -20.50 26.68 -4.97
N PRO A 280 -21.10 27.87 -4.81
CA PRO A 280 -20.46 29.13 -5.18
C PRO A 280 -19.08 29.30 -4.53
N LYS A 281 -18.14 29.95 -5.24
CA LYS A 281 -16.77 30.15 -4.75
C LYS A 281 -16.69 30.89 -3.41
N GLU A 282 -17.66 31.77 -3.13
CA GLU A 282 -17.73 32.47 -1.84
C GLU A 282 -18.06 31.51 -0.68
N ASP A 283 -18.99 30.59 -0.90
CA ASP A 283 -19.36 29.57 0.09
C ASP A 283 -18.22 28.57 0.31
N GLN A 284 -17.56 28.13 -0.76
CA GLN A 284 -16.37 27.29 -0.66
C GLN A 284 -15.29 27.95 0.22
N ARG A 285 -14.96 29.22 -0.03
CA ARG A 285 -13.98 29.98 0.77
C ARG A 285 -14.41 30.11 2.23
N LYS A 286 -15.70 30.33 2.49
CA LYS A 286 -16.23 30.44 3.85
C LYS A 286 -16.11 29.11 4.60
N MET A 287 -16.45 27.99 3.95
CA MET A 287 -16.30 26.67 4.55
C MET A 287 -14.83 26.33 4.83
N ILE A 288 -13.93 26.62 3.90
CA ILE A 288 -12.48 26.44 4.09
C ILE A 288 -12.00 27.28 5.28
N GLY A 289 -12.35 28.57 5.32
CA GLY A 289 -11.92 29.44 6.42
C GLY A 289 -12.48 29.04 7.79
N LEU A 290 -13.67 28.42 7.85
CA LEU A 290 -14.19 27.85 9.09
C LEU A 290 -13.40 26.60 9.50
N LYS A 291 -13.14 25.70 8.54
CA LYS A 291 -12.36 24.48 8.77
C LYS A 291 -10.95 24.79 9.26
N ASP A 292 -10.26 25.75 8.62
CA ASP A 292 -8.91 26.16 9.00
C ASP A 292 -8.87 26.69 10.44
N ARG A 293 -9.89 27.42 10.87
CA ARG A 293 -10.01 27.93 12.25
C ARG A 293 -10.24 26.81 13.26
N GLU A 294 -11.08 25.83 12.92
CA GLU A 294 -11.30 24.65 13.75
C GLU A 294 -10.02 23.81 13.88
N GLU A 295 -9.31 23.57 12.78
CA GLU A 295 -8.05 22.82 12.78
C GLU A 295 -6.96 23.57 13.58
N THR A 296 -6.87 24.89 13.42
CA THR A 296 -5.92 25.71 14.20
C THR A 296 -6.24 25.66 15.70
N ALA A 297 -7.51 25.74 16.08
CA ALA A 297 -7.92 25.64 17.47
C ALA A 297 -7.58 24.25 18.04
N ALA A 298 -7.90 23.18 17.31
CA ALA A 298 -7.59 21.81 17.73
C ALA A 298 -6.07 21.56 17.85
N ALA A 299 -5.26 22.13 16.96
CA ALA A 299 -3.80 22.03 17.02
C ALA A 299 -3.23 22.73 18.27
N LEU A 300 -3.74 23.92 18.61
CA LEU A 300 -3.36 24.64 19.83
C LEU A 300 -3.78 23.87 21.10
N ASP A 301 -4.97 23.28 21.10
CA ASP A 301 -5.44 22.45 22.21
C ASP A 301 -4.56 21.19 22.39
N ALA A 302 -4.16 20.55 21.29
CA ALA A 302 -3.26 19.40 21.32
C ALA A 302 -1.84 19.78 21.80
N GLU A 303 -1.30 20.92 21.35
CA GLU A 303 -0.01 21.44 21.80
C GLU A 303 -0.04 21.76 23.30
N PHE A 304 -1.12 22.38 23.78
CA PHE A 304 -1.32 22.65 25.20
C PHE A 304 -1.42 21.35 26.02
N ALA A 305 -2.15 20.35 25.52
CA ALA A 305 -2.26 19.04 26.16
C ALA A 305 -0.91 18.29 26.22
N ALA A 306 -0.09 18.39 25.17
CA ALA A 306 1.24 17.80 25.12
C ALA A 306 2.27 18.53 26.01
N ALA A 307 2.10 19.85 26.20
CA ALA A 307 2.96 20.68 27.05
C ALA A 307 2.62 20.62 28.55
N MET A 308 1.44 20.09 28.91
CA MET A 308 1.06 19.84 30.31
C MET A 308 1.92 18.71 30.90
N PRO A 309 2.66 18.95 32.01
CA PRO A 309 3.40 17.88 32.67
C PRO A 309 2.42 16.84 33.21
N MET A 310 2.63 15.57 32.88
CA MET A 310 1.90 14.48 33.51
C MET A 310 2.10 14.57 35.02
N LEU A 311 1.05 14.95 35.75
CA LEU A 311 1.03 14.90 37.21
C LEU A 311 1.44 13.49 37.64
N PRO A 312 2.42 13.34 38.55
CA PRO A 312 2.80 12.02 39.02
C PRO A 312 1.57 11.35 39.61
N LYS A 313 1.28 10.11 39.17
CA LYS A 313 0.26 9.28 39.80
C LYS A 313 0.52 9.30 41.31
N ALA A 314 -0.49 9.72 42.08
CA ALA A 314 -0.43 9.75 43.53
C ALA A 314 0.11 8.40 44.04
N GLY A 315 1.23 8.44 44.74
CA GLY A 315 1.80 7.25 45.37
C GLY A 315 0.78 6.63 46.33
N PRO A 316 0.88 5.31 46.62
CA PRO A 316 0.03 4.69 47.62
C PRO A 316 0.17 5.43 48.96
N PRO A 317 -0.92 5.54 49.75
CA PRO A 317 -0.87 6.24 51.02
C PRO A 317 0.21 5.62 51.94
N PRO A 318 0.89 6.43 52.76
CA PRO A 318 2.03 5.96 53.53
C PRO A 318 1.60 4.89 54.54
N ALA A 319 2.39 3.82 54.61
CA ALA A 319 2.25 2.78 55.61
C ALA A 319 2.50 3.35 57.01
N VAL A 320 1.55 3.13 57.92
CA VAL A 320 1.68 3.46 59.34
C VAL A 320 2.70 2.50 59.95
N MET A 321 3.83 3.05 60.42
CA MET A 321 4.83 2.32 61.20
C MET A 321 4.52 2.47 62.70
N PRO A 322 4.83 1.45 63.54
CA PRO A 322 4.40 1.41 64.94
C PRO A 322 5.37 2.18 65.84
N GLU A 323 4.85 2.95 66.79
CA GLU A 323 5.65 3.52 67.88
C GLU A 323 5.77 2.52 69.05
N ALA A 324 7.00 2.42 69.58
CA ALA A 324 7.42 1.61 70.72
C ALA A 324 7.40 2.44 72.03
N PRO A 325 7.54 1.81 73.21
CA PRO A 325 6.79 2.18 74.41
C PRO A 325 7.52 3.08 75.41
N GLY A 326 6.75 3.75 76.27
CA GLY A 326 7.25 4.39 77.50
C GLY A 326 6.15 4.98 78.39
N ASN A 327 5.79 4.23 79.44
CA ASN A 327 5.47 4.60 80.84
C ASN A 327 5.16 6.09 81.17
N ASP A 328 4.19 6.47 81.99
CA ASP A 328 3.83 5.92 83.30
C ASP A 328 2.57 6.62 83.93
N PHE A 329 1.89 5.92 84.85
CA PHE A 329 0.97 6.36 85.94
C PHE A 329 -0.56 6.57 85.72
N PRO A 330 -1.40 6.33 86.77
CA PRO A 330 -2.45 5.31 86.72
C PRO A 330 -3.90 5.81 86.91
N ALA A 331 -4.82 4.89 86.53
CA ALA A 331 -6.16 4.57 87.04
C ALA A 331 -7.17 5.70 87.30
N LEU A 332 -8.39 5.51 86.77
CA LEU A 332 -9.63 5.40 87.55
C LEU A 332 -10.70 4.64 86.73
N ASP A 333 -11.66 4.07 87.45
CA ASP A 333 -12.76 3.16 87.07
C ASP A 333 -13.67 3.67 85.91
N GLY A 334 -14.60 2.91 85.30
CA GLY A 334 -15.16 1.60 85.59
C GLY A 334 -16.27 1.22 84.58
N SER A 335 -16.83 0.02 84.75
CA SER A 335 -18.06 -0.57 84.15
C SER A 335 -18.10 -0.71 82.61
N ALA A 336 -17.96 -1.92 82.05
CA ALA A 336 -18.95 -3.02 81.94
C ALA A 336 -20.08 -2.77 80.91
N GLN A 337 -20.00 -3.44 79.74
CA GLN A 337 -20.97 -4.41 79.20
C GLN A 337 -20.81 -4.63 77.66
N GLU A 338 -20.49 -5.87 77.30
CA GLU A 338 -20.68 -6.53 75.99
C GLU A 338 -22.14 -7.08 75.86
N PRO A 339 -22.54 -7.88 74.84
CA PRO A 339 -22.45 -7.76 73.36
C PRO A 339 -23.81 -8.15 72.67
N LEU A 340 -23.85 -8.28 71.33
CA LEU A 340 -24.56 -9.31 70.49
C LEU A 340 -24.71 -8.80 69.03
N ALA A 341 -24.06 -9.39 68.01
CA ALA A 341 -24.43 -10.60 67.24
C ALA A 341 -25.46 -10.37 66.10
N ALA A 342 -24.98 -10.44 64.84
CA ALA A 342 -25.40 -11.37 63.75
C ALA A 342 -26.45 -10.76 62.79
N THR A 343 -26.53 -11.00 61.47
CA THR A 343 -26.32 -12.19 60.62
C THR A 343 -26.18 -11.80 59.13
N GLN A 344 -25.56 -12.67 58.32
CA GLN A 344 -25.54 -12.71 56.84
C GLN A 344 -26.81 -13.34 56.24
N ALA A 345 -27.10 -13.06 54.96
CA ALA A 345 -27.87 -13.94 54.07
C ALA A 345 -27.57 -13.69 52.57
N GLU A 346 -27.27 -14.77 51.83
CA GLU A 346 -27.19 -14.91 50.36
C GLU A 346 -28.57 -15.07 49.70
N ILE A 347 -28.74 -14.70 48.42
CA ILE A 347 -29.76 -15.25 47.51
C ILE A 347 -29.23 -15.35 46.05
N GLN A 348 -29.60 -16.47 45.40
CA GLN A 348 -29.24 -17.02 44.07
C GLN A 348 -29.93 -16.36 42.84
N PRO A 349 -29.51 -16.69 41.59
CA PRO A 349 -30.05 -16.12 40.34
C PRO A 349 -31.15 -16.98 39.67
N VAL A 350 -31.94 -16.37 38.77
CA VAL A 350 -33.00 -17.03 37.98
C VAL A 350 -32.97 -16.53 36.52
N ASP A 351 -33.40 -17.39 35.60
CA ASP A 351 -33.14 -17.36 34.16
C ASP A 351 -34.43 -17.34 33.29
N VAL A 352 -34.32 -16.78 32.06
CA VAL A 352 -35.15 -16.89 30.80
C VAL A 352 -36.63 -16.37 30.78
N PRO A 353 -37.30 -15.99 29.64
CA PRO A 353 -36.97 -16.14 28.21
C PRO A 353 -37.39 -15.00 27.20
N ALA A 354 -37.22 -15.30 25.90
CA ALA A 354 -37.36 -14.44 24.71
C ALA A 354 -38.79 -14.26 24.12
N GLY A 355 -38.98 -13.13 23.38
CA GLY A 355 -39.88 -12.99 22.21
C GLY A 355 -41.12 -12.08 22.33
N ASN A 356 -41.10 -10.87 21.74
CA ASN A 356 -42.05 -10.32 20.74
C ASN A 356 -41.86 -8.81 20.46
N GLU A 357 -42.43 -8.38 19.34
CA GLU A 357 -42.12 -7.23 18.46
C GLU A 357 -42.52 -5.80 18.89
N ALA A 358 -41.83 -4.83 18.24
CA ALA A 358 -42.20 -3.45 17.84
C ALA A 358 -42.21 -2.30 18.89
N PRO A 359 -42.00 -1.00 18.52
CA PRO A 359 -41.96 -0.41 17.17
C PRO A 359 -40.76 0.54 16.83
N LEU A 360 -40.68 0.86 15.54
CA LEU A 360 -39.83 1.86 14.87
C LEU A 360 -40.00 3.29 15.42
N LEU A 361 -38.88 3.99 15.64
CA LEU A 361 -38.84 5.45 15.72
C LEU A 361 -37.78 5.97 14.74
N ALA A 362 -38.27 6.68 13.74
CA ALA A 362 -37.52 7.43 12.76
C ALA A 362 -37.29 8.85 13.29
N ASP A 363 -36.07 9.37 13.17
CA ASP A 363 -35.80 10.79 13.22
C ASP A 363 -34.95 11.17 11.99
N SER A 364 -35.57 11.91 11.07
CA SER A 364 -34.92 12.63 9.98
C SER A 364 -35.04 14.13 10.25
N PRO A 365 -34.01 14.95 9.99
CA PRO A 365 -34.14 16.40 10.02
C PRO A 365 -34.83 16.94 8.73
N PRO A 366 -35.37 18.17 8.75
CA PRO A 366 -36.53 18.53 7.93
C PRO A 366 -36.19 18.93 6.50
N ALA A 367 -37.08 18.56 5.58
CA ALA A 367 -37.12 18.99 4.19
C ALA A 367 -37.58 20.45 4.05
N ILE A 368 -36.87 21.22 3.23
CA ILE A 368 -37.36 22.49 2.68
C ILE A 368 -38.19 22.17 1.43
N ALA A 369 -39.45 22.58 1.45
CA ALA A 369 -40.38 22.48 0.34
C ALA A 369 -40.19 23.64 -0.65
N GLY A 370 -40.31 23.31 -1.95
CA GLY A 370 -41.14 24.08 -2.86
C GLY A 370 -40.44 24.74 -4.06
N LEU A 371 -40.59 24.08 -5.22
CA LEU A 371 -40.76 24.56 -6.61
C LEU A 371 -40.23 23.42 -7.51
N GLY A 372 -41.01 22.45 -8.01
CA GLY A 372 -42.32 22.56 -8.65
C GLY A 372 -42.14 22.68 -10.17
N LEU A 373 -41.93 21.57 -10.89
CA LEU A 373 -42.48 21.36 -12.25
C LEU A 373 -42.39 19.89 -12.69
N ALA A 374 -43.39 19.51 -13.49
CA ALA A 374 -43.90 18.16 -13.72
C ALA A 374 -43.05 17.23 -14.59
N ALA A 375 -43.18 15.93 -14.33
CA ALA A 375 -42.77 14.84 -15.21
C ALA A 375 -43.86 14.52 -16.24
N ALA A 376 -43.45 14.28 -17.48
CA ALA A 376 -44.24 13.55 -18.47
C ALA A 376 -43.29 12.80 -19.42
N GLN A 377 -43.53 11.50 -19.59
CA GLN A 377 -43.07 10.61 -20.66
C GLN A 377 -44.17 9.54 -20.85
N PRO A 378 -44.18 8.71 -21.91
CA PRO A 378 -43.48 8.77 -23.21
C PRO A 378 -44.45 8.61 -24.41
N GLU A 379 -43.96 8.69 -25.65
CA GLU A 379 -44.14 7.70 -26.73
C GLU A 379 -43.84 8.26 -28.14
N SER A 380 -43.21 7.40 -28.95
CA SER A 380 -43.24 7.27 -30.42
C SER A 380 -41.92 7.45 -31.20
N GLN A 381 -41.53 6.33 -31.81
CA GLN A 381 -40.75 6.16 -33.05
C GLN A 381 -41.59 5.21 -33.93
N PRO A 382 -41.31 4.98 -35.24
CA PRO A 382 -40.19 5.50 -36.07
C PRO A 382 -40.65 6.08 -37.43
N GLU A 383 -39.77 6.79 -38.14
CA GLU A 383 -39.77 6.81 -39.62
C GLU A 383 -38.41 7.25 -40.20
N ALA A 384 -38.13 6.78 -41.43
CA ALA A 384 -36.81 6.67 -42.05
C ALA A 384 -36.55 7.69 -43.20
N ARG A 385 -35.26 7.73 -43.64
CA ARG A 385 -34.64 8.43 -44.80
C ARG A 385 -34.38 9.93 -44.62
N SER A 386 -33.26 10.52 -45.07
CA SER A 386 -32.28 10.21 -46.14
C SER A 386 -30.94 10.94 -45.89
N GLU A 387 -29.84 10.40 -46.43
CA GLU A 387 -28.51 11.05 -46.53
C GLU A 387 -28.53 12.35 -47.35
N PRO A 388 -27.53 13.23 -47.15
CA PRO A 388 -26.85 13.81 -48.31
C PRO A 388 -25.32 13.94 -48.19
N GLU A 389 -24.70 13.56 -49.32
CA GLU A 389 -23.57 14.13 -50.07
C GLU A 389 -22.26 14.59 -49.41
N GLN A 390 -21.20 14.05 -50.04
CA GLN A 390 -19.80 14.40 -49.94
C GLN A 390 -19.53 15.77 -50.56
N ASP A 391 -18.66 16.55 -49.92
CA ASP A 391 -18.05 17.74 -50.54
C ASP A 391 -16.56 17.78 -50.17
N THR A 392 -15.69 17.60 -51.18
CA THR A 392 -14.24 17.86 -51.10
C THR A 392 -13.95 19.29 -51.56
N PRO A 393 -12.95 19.96 -50.98
CA PRO A 393 -11.97 20.59 -51.88
C PRO A 393 -10.50 20.59 -51.42
N ALA A 394 -9.65 20.34 -52.43
CA ALA A 394 -8.41 21.03 -52.79
C ALA A 394 -7.18 21.06 -51.85
N GLY A 395 -6.18 20.25 -52.23
CA GLY A 395 -4.84 20.71 -52.62
C GLY A 395 -3.88 21.25 -51.55
N ILE A 396 -2.91 20.42 -51.13
CA ILE A 396 -1.69 20.84 -50.41
C ILE A 396 -0.47 20.51 -51.31
N PRO A 397 0.51 21.43 -51.47
CA PRO A 397 1.63 21.24 -52.39
C PRO A 397 2.67 20.25 -51.84
N GLU A 398 3.27 19.48 -52.75
CA GLU A 398 4.39 18.57 -52.51
C GLU A 398 5.66 19.30 -52.04
N GLY A 399 6.35 18.69 -51.06
CA GLY A 399 7.78 18.94 -50.82
C GLY A 399 8.19 19.12 -49.36
N LEU A 400 8.27 18.02 -48.60
CA LEU A 400 9.32 17.76 -47.60
C LEU A 400 9.22 16.29 -47.14
N GLU A 401 10.33 15.57 -47.13
CA GLU A 401 10.40 14.11 -46.92
C GLU A 401 9.95 13.65 -45.51
N PRO A 402 9.28 12.49 -45.38
CA PRO A 402 8.97 11.90 -44.08
C PRO A 402 10.09 10.94 -43.63
N GLY A 403 10.92 11.39 -42.70
CA GLY A 403 11.82 10.54 -41.94
C GLY A 403 11.30 10.32 -40.51
N LEU A 404 11.06 9.05 -40.17
CA LEU A 404 10.99 8.51 -38.82
C LEU A 404 9.69 8.74 -38.00
N ALA A 405 8.59 8.10 -38.43
CA ALA A 405 7.49 7.76 -37.53
C ALA A 405 6.71 6.54 -38.07
N ALA A 406 7.35 5.37 -38.10
CA ALA A 406 6.66 4.08 -38.25
C ALA A 406 7.60 2.95 -37.80
N GLY A 407 7.19 2.17 -36.80
CA GLY A 407 7.87 0.94 -36.38
C GLY A 407 8.17 0.86 -34.89
N LEU A 408 7.15 0.73 -34.05
CA LEU A 408 7.31 0.24 -32.66
C LEU A 408 6.30 -0.86 -32.28
N ASP A 409 5.63 -1.47 -33.27
CA ASP A 409 4.95 -2.74 -33.09
C ASP A 409 5.75 -3.80 -33.84
N GLN A 410 6.23 -4.82 -33.13
CA GLN A 410 7.20 -5.85 -33.56
C GLN A 410 8.67 -5.47 -33.34
N VAL A 411 9.08 -5.44 -32.08
CA VAL A 411 10.42 -5.93 -31.74
C VAL A 411 10.22 -7.39 -31.35
N ASP A 412 11.01 -8.30 -31.92
CA ASP A 412 11.02 -9.72 -31.58
C ASP A 412 12.21 -9.91 -30.64
N TRP A 413 11.96 -10.37 -29.41
CA TRP A 413 13.00 -10.54 -28.40
C TRP A 413 13.74 -11.86 -28.67
N PRO A 414 15.08 -11.87 -28.78
CA PRO A 414 15.80 -13.12 -28.95
C PRO A 414 15.61 -13.99 -27.71
N VAL A 415 15.07 -15.20 -27.91
CA VAL A 415 14.99 -16.26 -26.91
C VAL A 415 16.41 -16.57 -26.45
N ALA A 416 16.66 -16.48 -25.14
CA ALA A 416 17.94 -16.84 -24.54
C ALA A 416 18.27 -18.30 -24.88
N ALA A 417 19.45 -18.53 -25.45
CA ALA A 417 19.96 -19.87 -25.73
C ALA A 417 20.10 -20.66 -24.41
N PRO A 418 19.78 -21.98 -24.40
CA PRO A 418 19.95 -22.80 -23.21
C PRO A 418 21.42 -22.85 -22.81
N ALA A 419 21.69 -22.76 -21.50
CA ALA A 419 23.02 -22.91 -20.94
C ALA A 419 23.57 -24.32 -21.25
N GLU A 420 24.76 -24.39 -21.84
CA GLU A 420 25.44 -25.66 -22.04
C GLU A 420 25.81 -26.30 -20.68
N PRO A 421 25.73 -27.63 -20.55
CA PRO A 421 26.10 -28.32 -19.33
C PRO A 421 27.62 -28.22 -19.11
N VAL A 422 28.00 -27.79 -17.90
CA VAL A 422 29.39 -27.77 -17.43
C VAL A 422 29.90 -29.22 -17.37
N GLY A 423 30.95 -29.51 -18.14
CA GLY A 423 31.58 -30.81 -18.18
C GLY A 423 32.19 -31.23 -16.85
N GLU A 424 31.99 -32.50 -16.52
CA GLU A 424 32.54 -33.22 -15.38
C GLU A 424 34.08 -33.22 -15.44
N LEU A 425 34.72 -32.64 -14.42
CA LEU A 425 36.16 -32.79 -14.19
C LEU A 425 36.41 -34.20 -13.65
N VAL A 426 37.04 -35.04 -14.47
CA VAL A 426 37.57 -36.34 -14.05
C VAL A 426 38.90 -36.08 -13.34
N ASP A 427 38.94 -36.39 -12.04
CA ASP A 427 40.16 -36.58 -11.26
C ASP A 427 40.83 -37.89 -11.74
N ASP A 428 42.00 -37.78 -12.35
CA ASP A 428 42.93 -38.91 -12.47
C ASP A 428 44.15 -38.62 -11.57
N ALA A 429 44.19 -39.35 -10.46
CA ALA A 429 45.37 -39.57 -9.64
C ALA A 429 45.89 -41.00 -9.90
N GLU A 430 47.04 -41.11 -10.57
CA GLU A 430 48.20 -41.96 -10.24
C GLU A 430 49.28 -41.89 -11.35
#